data_AF-A0AAD7HXV4-F1
#
_entry.id   AF-A0AAD7HXV4-F1
#
_cell.length_a   1.000
_cell.length_b   1.000
_cell.length_c   1.000
_cell.angle_alpha   90.00
_cell.angle_beta   90.00
_cell.angle_gamma   90.00
#
_symmetry.space_group_name_H-M   'P 1'
#
loop_
_entity.id
_entity.type
_entity.pdbx_description
1 polymer ?
#
loop_
_entity_poly.entity_id
_entity_poly.type
_entity_poly.pdbx_seq_one_letter_code
_entity_poly.pdbx_strand_id
1 'polypeptide(L)'
;PAPGKKDVLLNSQTEELQRVLRGSINAVKTGLLFQDSYPPIISRAGFARAYLVSAAEDLPEAVHALGKDLKYAAILADILLDRINILRGDIKRTAASVVPGYFQFAGLNESNTKELIEKLLKDHRYIFPVDPQTQRLKTEKPFHHPALRAVIKEGVFNRNFKANNMHLFISTSKKHPRQLELPDAMVALAATAVYASLLEYRATGERQTIAFTEGAYEDTYRNHMKILSDTRDAAPIALHKVLHGLYNAVTSV
;
A
#
# COMPACT_ATOMS: atom_id res chain seq x y z
N PRO A 1 -33.56 -17.44 -10.66
CA PRO A 1 -32.24 -17.14 -10.05
C PRO A 1 -32.41 -16.49 -8.67
N ALA A 2 -31.65 -16.94 -7.66
CA ALA A 2 -31.74 -16.45 -6.28
C ALA A 2 -31.27 -14.99 -6.15
N PRO A 3 -31.84 -14.20 -5.23
CA PRO A 3 -31.44 -12.80 -5.02
C PRO A 3 -30.09 -12.75 -4.29
N GLY A 4 -29.07 -12.14 -4.89
CA GLY A 4 -27.78 -11.87 -4.21
C GLY A 4 -26.49 -12.06 -5.01
N LYS A 5 -26.53 -12.46 -6.29
CA LYS A 5 -25.31 -12.54 -7.11
C LYS A 5 -24.97 -11.19 -7.75
N LYS A 6 -23.88 -10.56 -7.27
CA LYS A 6 -23.19 -9.44 -7.94
C LYS A 6 -22.47 -9.95 -9.20
N ASP A 7 -23.23 -10.28 -10.25
CA ASP A 7 -22.65 -10.76 -11.51
C ASP A 7 -22.59 -9.63 -12.56
N VAL A 8 -21.83 -8.57 -12.26
CA VAL A 8 -21.28 -7.69 -13.31
C VAL A 8 -19.86 -8.16 -13.57
N LEU A 9 -19.71 -9.12 -14.48
CA LEU A 9 -18.40 -9.59 -14.91
C LEU A 9 -17.79 -8.52 -15.82
N LEU A 10 -16.53 -8.14 -15.55
CA LEU A 10 -15.79 -7.19 -16.39
C LEU A 10 -15.81 -7.61 -17.86
N ASN A 11 -15.73 -8.91 -18.14
CA ASN A 11 -15.68 -9.46 -19.50
C ASN A 11 -17.04 -9.54 -20.21
N SER A 12 -18.16 -9.25 -19.52
CA SER A 12 -19.49 -9.20 -20.13
C SER A 12 -19.95 -7.77 -20.46
N GLN A 13 -19.06 -6.78 -20.27
CA GLN A 13 -19.28 -5.39 -20.63
C GLN A 13 -18.79 -5.08 -22.05
N THR A 14 -19.27 -3.99 -22.66
CA THR A 14 -18.77 -3.52 -23.97
C THR A 14 -17.28 -3.21 -23.91
N GLU A 15 -16.59 -3.23 -25.06
CA GLU A 15 -15.15 -2.97 -25.12
C GLU A 15 -14.79 -1.58 -24.56
N GLU A 16 -15.63 -0.58 -24.83
CA GLU A 16 -15.46 0.78 -24.32
C GLU A 16 -15.53 0.80 -22.80
N LEU A 17 -16.50 0.11 -22.21
CA LEU A 17 -16.64 0.08 -20.77
C LEU A 17 -15.55 -0.76 -20.10
N GLN A 18 -15.09 -1.84 -20.72
CA GLN A 18 -13.92 -2.56 -20.26
C GLN A 18 -12.69 -1.66 -20.22
N ARG A 19 -12.51 -0.80 -21.23
CA ARG A 19 -11.44 0.19 -21.27
C ARG A 19 -11.57 1.20 -20.12
N VAL A 20 -12.76 1.77 -19.89
CA VAL A 20 -13.04 2.68 -18.77
C VAL A 20 -12.72 2.02 -17.43
N LEU A 21 -13.21 0.79 -17.21
CA LEU A 21 -12.99 0.06 -15.97
C LEU A 21 -11.51 -0.26 -15.75
N ARG A 22 -10.79 -0.73 -16.77
CA ARG A 22 -9.34 -0.98 -16.66
C ARG A 22 -8.57 0.32 -16.38
N GLY A 23 -8.90 1.41 -17.06
CA GLY A 23 -8.33 2.73 -16.82
C GLY A 23 -8.57 3.20 -15.39
N SER A 24 -9.81 3.09 -14.91
CA SER A 24 -10.22 3.46 -13.55
C SER A 24 -9.52 2.62 -12.48
N ILE A 25 -9.41 1.31 -12.69
CA ILE A 25 -8.72 0.39 -11.77
C ILE A 25 -7.25 0.78 -11.66
N ASN A 26 -6.59 1.08 -12.79
CA ASN A 26 -5.21 1.53 -12.79
C ASN A 26 -5.08 2.88 -12.06
N ALA A 27 -5.92 3.86 -12.39
CA ALA A 27 -5.90 5.18 -11.76
C ALA A 27 -6.11 5.11 -10.24
N VAL A 28 -7.05 4.30 -9.76
CA VAL A 28 -7.29 4.09 -8.32
C VAL A 28 -6.07 3.44 -7.67
N LYS A 29 -5.50 2.37 -8.25
CA LYS A 29 -4.29 1.73 -7.70
C LYS A 29 -3.11 2.69 -7.64
N THR A 30 -2.93 3.49 -8.67
CA THR A 30 -1.91 4.54 -8.72
C THR A 30 -2.17 5.59 -7.64
N GLY A 31 -3.40 6.12 -7.51
CA GLY A 31 -3.76 7.07 -6.46
C GLY A 31 -3.47 6.53 -5.05
N LEU A 32 -3.79 5.26 -4.79
CA LEU A 32 -3.53 4.63 -3.50
C LEU A 32 -2.04 4.56 -3.16
N LEU A 33 -1.21 4.24 -4.14
CA LEU A 33 0.22 4.03 -3.93
C LEU A 33 1.02 5.34 -3.95
N PHE A 34 0.57 6.34 -4.70
CA PHE A 34 1.30 7.59 -4.88
C PHE A 34 0.78 8.75 -4.04
N GLN A 35 -0.48 8.73 -3.61
CA GLN A 35 -1.11 9.85 -2.90
C GLN A 35 -1.54 9.44 -1.50
N ASP A 36 -2.50 8.52 -1.40
CA ASP A 36 -3.02 8.08 -0.10
C ASP A 36 -3.64 6.68 -0.20
N SER A 37 -3.09 5.72 0.54
CA SER A 37 -3.60 4.34 0.58
C SER A 37 -4.87 4.18 1.40
N TYR A 38 -5.29 5.19 2.17
CA TYR A 38 -6.53 5.24 2.95
C TYR A 38 -7.22 6.59 2.73
N PRO A 39 -7.68 6.93 1.51
CA PRO A 39 -8.25 8.26 1.26
C PRO A 39 -9.50 8.50 2.14
N PRO A 40 -9.72 9.71 2.70
CA PRO A 40 -10.90 10.01 3.51
C PRO A 40 -12.18 9.79 2.71
N ILE A 41 -13.03 8.88 3.18
CA ILE A 41 -14.21 8.50 2.41
C ILE A 41 -15.44 9.28 2.88
N ILE A 42 -15.62 10.48 2.33
CA ILE A 42 -16.86 11.26 2.52
C ILE A 42 -18.04 10.54 1.83
N SER A 43 -17.77 9.76 0.76
CA SER A 43 -18.68 8.75 0.17
C SER A 43 -17.89 7.77 -0.71
N ARG A 44 -17.96 6.46 -0.40
CA ARG A 44 -17.27 5.39 -1.14
C ARG A 44 -17.69 5.37 -2.61
N ALA A 45 -18.98 5.58 -2.85
CA ALA A 45 -19.55 5.67 -4.18
C ALA A 45 -19.14 6.95 -4.91
N GLY A 46 -19.05 8.08 -4.21
CA GLY A 46 -18.60 9.36 -4.79
C GLY A 46 -17.15 9.33 -5.24
N PHE A 47 -16.26 8.78 -4.40
CA PHE A 47 -14.84 8.62 -4.72
C PHE A 47 -14.64 7.72 -5.95
N ALA A 48 -15.22 6.51 -5.93
CA ALA A 48 -15.07 5.57 -7.04
C ALA A 48 -15.72 6.10 -8.35
N ARG A 49 -16.84 6.82 -8.26
CA ARG A 49 -17.47 7.48 -9.40
C ARG A 49 -16.59 8.57 -10.03
N ALA A 50 -15.86 9.34 -9.22
CA ALA A 50 -14.94 10.35 -9.75
C ALA A 50 -13.86 9.73 -10.65
N TYR A 51 -13.30 8.59 -10.24
CA TYR A 51 -12.33 7.85 -11.07
C TYR A 51 -12.97 7.24 -12.32
N LEU A 52 -14.20 6.73 -12.24
CA LEU A 52 -14.94 6.23 -13.42
C LEU A 52 -15.20 7.34 -14.44
N VAL A 53 -15.62 8.52 -13.97
CA VAL A 53 -15.89 9.67 -14.84
C VAL A 53 -14.61 10.20 -15.47
N SER A 54 -13.53 10.33 -14.68
CA SER A 54 -12.23 10.76 -15.21
C SER A 54 -11.67 9.77 -16.25
N ALA A 55 -11.77 8.46 -16.01
CA ALA A 55 -11.33 7.46 -16.99
C ALA A 55 -12.22 7.35 -18.23
N ALA A 56 -13.41 7.95 -18.20
CA ALA A 56 -14.36 8.00 -19.30
C ALA A 56 -14.37 9.38 -20.00
N GLU A 57 -13.47 10.31 -19.67
CA GLU A 57 -13.52 11.70 -20.17
C GLU A 57 -13.56 11.79 -21.70
N ASP A 58 -12.83 10.90 -22.39
CA ASP A 58 -12.81 10.79 -23.85
C ASP A 58 -13.95 9.95 -24.44
N LEU A 59 -14.90 9.50 -23.60
CA LEU A 59 -16.02 8.62 -23.96
C LEU A 59 -17.35 9.23 -23.47
N PRO A 60 -17.89 10.23 -24.20
CA PRO A 60 -19.09 10.98 -23.78
C PRO A 60 -20.30 10.10 -23.49
N GLU A 61 -20.47 9.01 -24.24
CA GLU A 61 -21.56 8.05 -24.05
C GLU A 61 -21.42 7.26 -22.74
N ALA A 62 -20.21 6.88 -22.36
CA ALA A 62 -19.93 6.20 -21.10
C ALA A 62 -20.15 7.16 -19.91
N VAL A 63 -19.71 8.43 -20.02
CA VAL A 63 -19.98 9.47 -19.03
C VAL A 63 -21.48 9.70 -18.86
N HIS A 64 -22.22 9.79 -19.97
CA HIS A 64 -23.67 9.96 -19.95
C HIS A 64 -24.37 8.76 -19.28
N ALA A 65 -23.96 7.53 -19.59
CA ALA A 65 -24.48 6.32 -18.96
C ALA A 65 -24.22 6.28 -17.44
N LEU A 66 -22.99 6.61 -17.00
CA LEU A 66 -22.60 6.74 -15.58
C LEU A 66 -23.33 7.89 -14.86
N GLY A 67 -23.83 8.88 -15.61
CA GLY A 67 -24.63 10.00 -15.11
C GLY A 67 -26.10 9.66 -14.91
N LYS A 68 -26.68 8.85 -15.80
CA LYS A 68 -28.11 8.57 -15.88
C LYS A 68 -28.55 7.40 -14.98
N ASP A 69 -27.72 6.36 -14.84
CA ASP A 69 -28.03 5.19 -14.03
C ASP A 69 -27.14 5.12 -12.78
N LEU A 70 -27.65 5.65 -11.67
CA LEU A 70 -26.95 5.67 -10.40
C LEU A 70 -26.76 4.26 -9.79
N LYS A 71 -27.66 3.31 -10.07
CA LYS A 71 -27.52 1.93 -9.58
C LYS A 71 -26.39 1.23 -10.32
N TYR A 72 -26.32 1.43 -11.62
CA TYR A 72 -25.23 0.92 -12.45
C TYR A 72 -23.88 1.52 -12.05
N ALA A 73 -23.81 2.85 -11.89
CA ALA A 73 -22.61 3.52 -11.40
C ALA A 73 -22.17 3.02 -10.02
N ALA A 74 -23.11 2.71 -9.12
CA ALA A 74 -22.80 2.13 -7.82
C ALA A 74 -22.18 0.72 -7.92
N ILE A 75 -22.64 -0.13 -8.85
CA ILE A 75 -22.05 -1.45 -9.07
C ILE A 75 -20.62 -1.33 -9.61
N LEU A 76 -20.39 -0.41 -10.54
CA LEU A 76 -19.04 -0.17 -11.07
C LEU A 76 -18.11 0.44 -10.01
N ALA A 77 -18.65 1.30 -9.15
CA ALA A 77 -17.93 1.83 -7.99
C ALA A 77 -17.51 0.73 -7.02
N ASP A 78 -18.39 -0.23 -6.74
CA ASP A 78 -18.08 -1.40 -5.89
C ASP A 78 -16.91 -2.22 -6.44
N ILE A 79 -16.83 -2.41 -7.77
CA ILE A 79 -15.70 -3.08 -8.41
C ILE A 79 -14.38 -2.36 -8.08
N LEU A 80 -14.36 -1.02 -8.12
CA LEU A 80 -13.15 -0.26 -7.78
C LEU A 80 -12.79 -0.40 -6.31
N LEU A 81 -13.76 -0.33 -5.40
CA LEU A 81 -13.55 -0.51 -3.97
C LEU A 81 -12.98 -1.90 -3.66
N ASP A 82 -13.48 -2.95 -4.33
CA ASP A 82 -12.93 -4.30 -4.21
C ASP A 82 -11.46 -4.34 -4.67
N ARG A 83 -11.09 -3.58 -5.72
CA ARG A 83 -9.67 -3.48 -6.13
C ARG A 83 -8.78 -2.78 -5.12
N ILE A 84 -9.30 -1.83 -4.35
CA ILE A 84 -8.58 -1.20 -3.22
C ILE A 84 -8.24 -2.26 -2.17
N ASN A 85 -9.25 -3.03 -1.75
CA ASN A 85 -9.10 -4.07 -0.74
C ASN A 85 -8.17 -5.18 -1.21
N ILE A 86 -8.27 -5.59 -2.48
CA ILE A 86 -7.36 -6.56 -3.08
C ILE A 86 -5.92 -6.06 -3.04
N LEU A 87 -5.64 -4.83 -3.50
CA LEU A 87 -4.28 -4.28 -3.48
C LEU A 87 -3.67 -4.29 -2.07
N ARG A 88 -4.41 -3.78 -1.09
CA ARG A 88 -3.98 -3.75 0.32
C ARG A 88 -3.75 -5.17 0.85
N GLY A 89 -4.68 -6.07 0.56
CA GLY A 89 -4.60 -7.49 0.95
C GLY A 89 -3.42 -8.21 0.32
N ASP A 90 -3.10 -7.93 -0.94
CA ASP A 90 -1.95 -8.51 -1.66
C ASP A 90 -0.64 -8.10 -0.97
N ILE A 91 -0.46 -6.80 -0.70
CA ILE A 91 0.73 -6.27 -0.01
C ILE A 91 0.86 -6.87 1.40
N LYS A 92 -0.24 -6.99 2.14
CA LYS A 92 -0.24 -7.65 3.45
C LYS A 92 0.13 -9.12 3.35
N ARG A 93 -0.35 -9.86 2.33
CA ARG A 93 0.04 -11.26 2.14
C ARG A 93 1.53 -11.41 1.88
N THR A 94 2.12 -10.51 1.09
CA THR A 94 3.58 -10.43 0.93
C THR A 94 4.28 -10.15 2.26
N ALA A 95 3.78 -9.21 3.07
CA ALA A 95 4.34 -8.97 4.40
C ALA A 95 4.29 -10.23 5.28
N ALA A 96 3.17 -10.95 5.28
CA ALA A 96 3.00 -12.17 6.05
C ALA A 96 3.96 -13.30 5.63
N SER A 97 4.39 -13.35 4.36
CA SER A 97 5.36 -14.35 3.90
C SER A 97 6.81 -13.99 4.25
N VAL A 98 7.17 -12.71 4.30
CA VAL A 98 8.57 -12.29 4.49
C VAL A 98 8.93 -11.96 5.95
N VAL A 99 7.96 -11.47 6.74
CA VAL A 99 8.17 -11.03 8.13
C VAL A 99 8.85 -12.09 9.00
N PRO A 100 8.40 -13.37 9.02
CA PRO A 100 9.01 -14.37 9.89
C PRO A 100 10.50 -14.61 9.61
N GLY A 101 10.91 -14.55 8.34
CA GLY A 101 12.30 -14.72 7.94
C GLY A 101 13.17 -13.53 8.33
N TYR A 102 12.72 -12.30 8.04
CA TYR A 102 13.50 -11.10 8.33
C TYR A 102 13.60 -10.76 9.83
N PHE A 103 12.60 -11.13 10.63
CA PHE A 103 12.63 -10.97 12.07
C PHE A 103 13.05 -12.25 12.82
N GLN A 104 13.53 -13.28 12.09
CA GLN A 104 14.14 -14.49 12.65
C GLN A 104 13.25 -15.22 13.66
N PHE A 105 11.97 -15.42 13.33
CA PHE A 105 11.04 -16.16 14.20
C PHE A 105 11.40 -17.65 14.33
N ALA A 106 12.14 -18.19 13.36
CA ALA A 106 12.55 -19.59 13.35
C ALA A 106 13.40 -19.91 14.59
N GLY A 107 12.98 -20.93 15.35
CA GLY A 107 13.68 -21.38 16.56
C GLY A 107 13.32 -20.63 17.84
N LEU A 108 12.45 -19.61 17.76
CA LEU A 108 11.88 -18.98 18.95
C LEU A 108 10.72 -19.83 19.50
N ASN A 109 10.65 -19.94 20.82
CA ASN A 109 9.46 -20.44 21.50
C ASN A 109 8.38 -19.35 21.56
N GLU A 110 7.17 -19.72 21.95
CA GLU A 110 6.03 -18.82 22.08
C GLU A 110 6.34 -17.54 22.88
N SER A 111 6.95 -17.68 24.06
CA SER A 111 7.25 -16.55 24.95
C SER A 111 8.24 -15.56 24.31
N ASN A 112 9.32 -16.08 23.73
CA ASN A 112 10.35 -15.28 23.08
C ASN A 112 9.80 -14.56 21.84
N THR A 113 8.93 -15.21 21.07
CA THR A 113 8.26 -14.61 19.92
C THR A 113 7.39 -13.43 20.35
N LYS A 114 6.56 -13.60 21.40
CA LYS A 114 5.72 -12.52 21.93
C LYS A 114 6.54 -11.33 22.41
N GLU A 115 7.59 -11.58 23.19
CA GLU A 115 8.47 -10.53 23.70
C GLU A 115 9.13 -9.75 22.56
N LEU A 116 9.62 -10.46 21.54
CA LEU A 116 10.19 -9.84 20.34
C LEU A 116 9.16 -8.95 19.63
N ILE A 117 7.93 -9.42 19.46
CA ILE A 117 6.87 -8.66 18.77
C ILE A 117 6.54 -7.39 19.56
N GLU A 118 6.30 -7.49 20.87
CA GLU A 118 6.04 -6.30 21.69
C GLU A 118 7.18 -5.29 21.58
N LYS A 119 8.42 -5.78 21.63
CA LYS A 119 9.62 -4.95 21.46
C LYS A 119 9.69 -4.29 20.09
N LEU A 120 9.30 -4.98 19.02
CA LEU A 120 9.31 -4.45 17.65
C LEU A 120 8.19 -3.43 17.44
N LEU A 121 6.99 -3.70 17.95
CA LEU A 121 5.83 -2.82 17.80
C LEU A 121 5.94 -1.55 18.63
N LYS A 122 6.56 -1.63 19.81
CA LYS A 122 6.86 -0.47 20.64
C LYS A 122 7.69 0.55 19.85
N ASP A 123 7.25 1.81 19.86
CA ASP A 123 7.91 2.95 19.20
C ASP A 123 8.25 2.70 17.72
N HIS A 124 7.45 1.85 17.04
CA HIS A 124 7.62 1.48 15.64
C HIS A 124 9.00 0.89 15.28
N ARG A 125 9.68 0.23 16.22
CA ARG A 125 11.06 -0.26 16.03
C ARG A 125 11.25 -1.17 14.81
N TYR A 126 10.20 -1.86 14.34
CA TYR A 126 10.22 -2.69 13.12
C TYR A 126 10.54 -1.93 11.82
N ILE A 127 10.41 -0.60 11.77
CA ILE A 127 10.74 0.17 10.56
C ILE A 127 12.26 0.40 10.40
N PHE A 128 13.03 0.26 11.49
CA PHE A 128 14.46 0.56 11.51
C PHE A 128 15.31 -0.68 11.31
N PRO A 129 16.39 -0.62 10.51
CA PRO A 129 17.32 -1.73 10.41
C PRO A 129 18.10 -1.93 11.72
N VAL A 130 18.47 -3.17 11.99
CA VAL A 130 19.37 -3.56 13.07
C VAL A 130 20.79 -3.70 12.53
N ASP A 131 21.77 -3.21 13.26
CA ASP A 131 23.17 -3.46 12.96
C ASP A 131 23.54 -4.91 13.30
N PRO A 132 24.04 -5.72 12.34
CA PRO A 132 24.32 -7.14 12.59
C PRO A 132 25.40 -7.38 13.65
N GLN A 133 26.36 -6.46 13.79
CA GLN A 133 27.48 -6.61 14.71
C GLN A 133 27.12 -6.17 16.13
N THR A 134 26.48 -5.01 16.25
CA THR A 134 26.18 -4.39 17.56
C THR A 134 24.78 -4.72 18.07
N GLN A 135 23.91 -5.29 17.24
CA GLN A 135 22.48 -5.54 17.52
C GLN A 135 21.70 -4.26 17.91
N ARG A 136 22.25 -3.08 17.59
CA ARG A 136 21.62 -1.78 17.84
C ARG A 136 20.75 -1.35 16.66
N LEU A 137 19.69 -0.62 16.94
CA LEU A 137 18.89 -0.01 15.88
C LEU A 137 19.63 1.16 15.24
N LYS A 138 19.55 1.23 13.91
CA LYS A 138 20.00 2.35 13.10
C LYS A 138 18.88 3.36 12.96
N THR A 139 18.67 4.14 14.02
CA THR A 139 17.57 5.13 14.12
C THR A 139 17.69 6.26 13.10
N GLU A 140 18.88 6.46 12.52
CA GLU A 140 19.13 7.41 11.44
C GLU A 140 18.61 6.96 10.08
N LYS A 141 18.08 5.73 9.98
CA LYS A 141 17.52 5.15 8.75
C LYS A 141 16.10 4.59 8.97
N PRO A 142 15.11 5.45 9.27
CA PRO A 142 13.71 5.00 9.35
C PRO A 142 13.27 4.35 8.03
N PHE A 143 12.36 3.39 8.12
CA PHE A 143 11.80 2.62 7.00
C PHE A 143 12.79 1.78 6.17
N HIS A 144 14.07 1.75 6.52
CA HIS A 144 15.09 0.98 5.80
C HIS A 144 15.22 -0.48 6.23
N HIS A 145 14.39 -0.97 7.16
CA HIS A 145 14.43 -2.38 7.55
C HIS A 145 14.26 -3.30 6.32
N PRO A 146 15.07 -4.36 6.17
CA PRO A 146 15.03 -5.24 5.00
C PRO A 146 13.64 -5.84 4.71
N ALA A 147 12.84 -6.14 5.75
CA ALA A 147 11.46 -6.61 5.58
C ALA A 147 10.59 -5.61 4.80
N LEU A 148 10.66 -4.31 5.09
CA LEU A 148 9.88 -3.30 4.37
C LEU A 148 10.29 -3.25 2.90
N ARG A 149 11.60 -3.35 2.62
CA ARG A 149 12.09 -3.37 1.24
C ARG A 149 11.58 -4.57 0.47
N ALA A 150 11.57 -5.76 1.10
CA ALA A 150 11.03 -6.96 0.49
C ALA A 150 9.53 -6.81 0.21
N VAL A 151 8.75 -6.30 1.16
CA VAL A 151 7.32 -6.03 0.97
C VAL A 151 7.06 -5.08 -0.19
N ILE A 152 7.82 -4.00 -0.30
CA ILE A 152 7.66 -3.05 -1.42
C ILE A 152 8.08 -3.72 -2.74
N LYS A 153 9.26 -4.35 -2.79
CA LYS A 153 9.80 -4.96 -4.01
C LYS A 153 8.86 -6.06 -4.55
N GLU A 154 8.39 -6.95 -3.68
CA GLU A 154 7.58 -8.10 -4.07
C GLU A 154 6.08 -7.80 -4.15
N GLY A 155 5.56 -6.94 -3.26
CA GLY A 155 4.14 -6.62 -3.16
C GLY A 155 3.68 -5.52 -4.11
N VAL A 156 4.58 -4.62 -4.53
CA VAL A 156 4.25 -3.48 -5.40
C VAL A 156 4.93 -3.60 -6.76
N PHE A 157 6.24 -3.81 -6.79
CA PHE A 157 7.07 -3.70 -8.00
C PHE A 157 7.05 -4.93 -8.92
N ASN A 158 5.86 -5.46 -9.20
CA ASN A 158 5.66 -6.48 -10.24
C ASN A 158 5.84 -5.90 -11.67
N ARG A 159 5.94 -6.78 -12.68
CA ARG A 159 6.18 -6.41 -14.08
C ARG A 159 5.17 -5.37 -14.60
N ASN A 160 3.89 -5.56 -14.31
CA ASN A 160 2.83 -4.68 -14.78
C ASN A 160 2.90 -3.31 -14.09
N PHE A 161 3.18 -3.27 -12.79
CA PHE A 161 3.37 -2.01 -12.08
C PHE A 161 4.54 -1.22 -12.67
N LYS A 162 5.69 -1.87 -12.87
CA LYS A 162 6.89 -1.24 -13.46
C LYS A 162 6.61 -0.72 -14.87
N ALA A 163 5.95 -1.50 -15.72
CA ALA A 163 5.65 -1.06 -17.09
C ALA A 163 4.79 0.21 -17.15
N ASN A 164 3.86 0.39 -16.20
CA ASN A 164 2.85 1.44 -16.26
C ASN A 164 3.13 2.65 -15.37
N ASN A 165 3.96 2.54 -14.33
CA ASN A 165 4.02 3.57 -13.27
C ASN A 165 5.41 4.16 -13.04
N MET A 166 6.46 3.65 -13.69
CA MET A 166 7.83 4.12 -13.43
C MET A 166 8.06 5.61 -13.75
N HIS A 167 7.27 6.18 -14.67
CA HIS A 167 7.33 7.60 -15.03
C HIS A 167 6.68 8.53 -14.00
N LEU A 168 5.94 8.00 -13.02
CA LEU A 168 5.23 8.78 -11.99
C LEU A 168 6.09 9.10 -10.77
N PHE A 169 7.23 8.44 -10.62
CA PHE A 169 8.15 8.74 -9.54
C PHE A 169 8.85 10.08 -9.81
N ILE A 170 8.95 10.91 -8.78
CA ILE A 170 9.54 12.24 -8.85
C ILE A 170 10.59 12.41 -7.76
N SER A 171 11.44 13.42 -7.89
CA SER A 171 12.29 13.88 -6.81
C SER A 171 11.65 15.08 -6.12
N THR A 172 11.67 15.10 -4.79
CA THR A 172 11.33 16.29 -3.99
C THR A 172 12.50 17.28 -3.92
N SER A 173 13.72 16.85 -4.29
CA SER A 173 14.92 17.70 -4.32
C SER A 173 15.09 18.45 -5.64
N LYS A 174 14.92 19.77 -5.60
CA LYS A 174 15.23 20.64 -6.75
C LYS A 174 16.69 20.56 -7.20
N LYS A 175 17.62 20.22 -6.29
CA LYS A 175 19.06 20.09 -6.60
C LYS A 175 19.39 18.76 -7.27
N HIS A 176 18.56 17.73 -7.07
CA HIS A 176 18.80 16.39 -7.57
C HIS A 176 17.55 15.82 -8.28
N PRO A 177 17.09 16.44 -9.39
CA PRO A 177 15.83 16.07 -10.04
C PRO A 177 15.79 14.62 -10.56
N ARG A 178 16.96 13.98 -10.71
CA ARG A 178 17.08 12.55 -11.11
C ARG A 178 17.10 11.58 -9.94
N GLN A 179 17.15 12.06 -8.70
CA GLN A 179 17.07 11.22 -7.50
C GLN A 179 15.60 10.96 -7.17
N LEU A 180 15.01 10.03 -7.93
CA LEU A 180 13.60 9.64 -7.77
C LEU A 180 13.37 8.99 -6.41
N GLU A 181 12.22 9.26 -5.81
CA GLU A 181 11.87 8.85 -4.45
C GLU A 181 10.65 7.94 -4.46
N LEU A 182 10.58 7.00 -3.50
CA LEU A 182 9.30 6.33 -3.23
C LEU A 182 8.30 7.33 -2.63
N PRO A 183 7.02 7.28 -3.06
CA PRO A 183 5.96 8.04 -2.40
C PRO A 183 5.76 7.61 -0.96
N ASP A 184 5.40 8.56 -0.11
CA ASP A 184 5.12 8.31 1.31
C ASP A 184 4.02 7.28 1.51
N ALA A 185 2.95 7.35 0.71
CA ALA A 185 1.83 6.42 0.78
C ALA A 185 2.27 4.96 0.58
N MET A 186 3.14 4.69 -0.40
CA MET A 186 3.75 3.37 -0.62
C MET A 186 4.54 2.89 0.60
N VAL A 187 5.38 3.76 1.16
CA VAL A 187 6.23 3.43 2.32
C VAL A 187 5.39 3.17 3.57
N ALA A 188 4.42 4.04 3.85
CA ALA A 188 3.50 3.92 4.97
C ALA A 188 2.61 2.68 4.86
N LEU A 189 2.12 2.35 3.67
CA LEU A 189 1.32 1.15 3.44
C LEU A 189 2.15 -0.12 3.68
N ALA A 190 3.38 -0.18 3.18
CA ALA A 190 4.27 -1.32 3.42
C ALA A 190 4.62 -1.48 4.91
N ALA A 191 4.90 -0.38 5.61
CA ALA A 191 5.15 -0.40 7.05
C ALA A 191 3.91 -0.88 7.84
N THR A 192 2.72 -0.45 7.41
CA THR A 192 1.44 -0.89 7.98
C THR A 192 1.18 -2.38 7.74
N ALA A 193 1.51 -2.88 6.55
CA ALA A 193 1.42 -4.30 6.25
C ALA A 193 2.37 -5.13 7.12
N VAL A 194 3.61 -4.68 7.34
CA VAL A 194 4.56 -5.32 8.27
C VAL A 194 4.02 -5.29 9.71
N TYR A 195 3.51 -4.15 10.17
CA TYR A 195 2.87 -4.03 11.49
C TYR A 195 1.72 -5.05 11.65
N ALA A 196 0.84 -5.15 10.67
CA ALA A 196 -0.27 -6.09 10.69
C ALA A 196 0.21 -7.55 10.72
N SER A 197 1.24 -7.89 9.95
CA SER A 197 1.85 -9.21 9.96
C SER A 197 2.52 -9.55 11.29
N LEU A 198 3.12 -8.58 11.98
CA LEU A 198 3.67 -8.77 13.33
C LEU A 198 2.54 -9.01 14.36
N LEU A 199 1.43 -8.27 14.25
CA LEU A 199 0.28 -8.44 15.13
C LEU A 199 -0.33 -9.84 15.08
N GLU A 200 -0.25 -10.53 13.94
CA GLU A 200 -0.74 -11.92 13.80
C GLU A 200 -0.09 -12.88 14.81
N TYR A 201 1.10 -12.59 15.29
CA TYR A 201 1.85 -13.44 16.22
C TYR A 201 1.76 -12.97 17.68
N ARG A 202 1.20 -11.77 17.92
CA ARG A 202 1.27 -11.09 19.23
C ARG A 202 0.64 -11.89 20.37
N ALA A 203 -0.50 -12.53 20.11
CA ALA A 203 -1.29 -13.17 21.17
C ALA A 203 -0.75 -14.54 21.60
N THR A 204 -0.31 -15.38 20.64
CA THR A 204 0.03 -16.80 20.87
C THR A 204 1.47 -17.15 20.48
N GLY A 205 2.27 -16.20 19.98
CA GLY A 205 3.59 -16.50 19.40
C GLY A 205 3.54 -17.33 18.11
N GLU A 206 2.35 -17.73 17.68
CA GLU A 206 2.07 -18.42 16.43
C GLU A 206 1.20 -17.54 15.54
N ARG A 207 1.22 -17.80 14.23
CA ARG A 207 0.47 -16.98 13.28
C ARG A 207 -1.03 -17.18 13.42
N GLN A 208 -1.71 -16.16 13.92
CA GLN A 208 -3.17 -16.03 13.88
C GLN A 208 -3.55 -15.11 12.73
N THR A 209 -4.30 -15.63 11.74
CA THR A 209 -4.69 -14.78 10.61
C THR A 209 -5.71 -13.75 11.07
N ILE A 210 -5.35 -12.46 10.99
CA ILE A 210 -6.22 -11.33 11.34
C ILE A 210 -6.74 -10.70 10.04
N ALA A 211 -8.03 -10.37 10.01
CA ALA A 211 -8.64 -9.71 8.89
C ALA A 211 -8.02 -8.31 8.67
N PHE A 212 -7.46 -8.09 7.48
CA PHE A 212 -6.90 -6.79 7.08
C PHE A 212 -8.01 -5.90 6.54
N THR A 213 -8.80 -5.30 7.44
CA THR A 213 -9.90 -4.41 7.09
C THR A 213 -9.47 -2.95 7.13
N GLU A 214 -10.17 -2.10 6.37
CA GLU A 214 -9.86 -0.66 6.27
C GLU A 214 -9.84 0.03 7.64
N GLY A 215 -10.87 -0.18 8.47
CA GLY A 215 -10.96 0.46 9.78
C GLY A 215 -9.96 -0.06 10.82
N ALA A 216 -9.36 -1.24 10.63
CA ALA A 216 -8.44 -1.82 11.63
C ALA A 216 -7.02 -1.24 11.56
N TYR A 217 -6.61 -0.72 10.40
CA TYR A 217 -5.22 -0.34 10.14
C TYR A 217 -5.05 1.09 9.62
N GLU A 218 -6.13 1.85 9.45
CA GLU A 218 -6.05 3.26 9.04
C GLU A 218 -5.22 4.08 10.03
N ASP A 219 -5.49 4.00 11.33
CA ASP A 219 -4.74 4.77 12.35
C ASP A 219 -3.24 4.45 12.30
N THR A 220 -2.88 3.17 12.17
CA THR A 220 -1.49 2.74 12.00
C THR A 220 -0.87 3.36 10.75
N TYR A 221 -1.58 3.35 9.62
CA TYR A 221 -1.13 3.98 8.39
C TYR A 221 -0.96 5.49 8.56
N ARG A 222 -1.90 6.18 9.21
CA ARG A 222 -1.82 7.63 9.50
C ARG A 222 -0.63 7.96 10.38
N ASN A 223 -0.33 7.13 11.38
CA ASN A 223 0.86 7.32 12.23
C ASN A 223 2.15 7.24 11.41
N HIS A 224 2.27 6.29 10.46
CA HIS A 224 3.42 6.24 9.56
C HIS A 224 3.50 7.46 8.63
N MET A 225 2.38 7.89 8.06
CA MET A 225 2.32 9.10 7.24
C MET A 225 2.75 10.34 8.05
N LYS A 226 2.34 10.41 9.32
CA LYS A 226 2.75 11.47 10.24
C LYS A 226 4.26 11.44 10.49
N ILE A 227 4.85 10.27 10.76
CA ILE A 227 6.31 10.13 10.92
C ILE A 227 7.05 10.63 9.67
N LEU A 228 6.59 10.27 8.47
CA LEU A 228 7.17 10.73 7.21
C LEU A 228 7.05 12.25 7.05
N SER A 229 5.87 12.81 7.34
CA SER A 229 5.63 14.26 7.28
C SER A 229 6.50 15.03 8.28
N ASP A 230 6.50 14.63 9.55
CA ASP A 230 7.29 15.26 10.60
C ASP A 230 8.79 15.19 10.27
N THR A 231 9.26 14.07 9.69
CA THR A 231 10.65 13.92 9.25
C THR A 231 10.96 14.80 8.04
N ARG A 232 10.00 15.02 7.13
CA ARG A 232 10.16 15.94 5.99
C ARG A 232 10.37 17.36 6.47
N ASP A 233 9.60 17.77 7.47
CA ASP A 233 9.65 19.12 8.03
C ASP A 233 10.94 19.34 8.83
N ALA A 234 11.33 18.36 9.66
CA ALA A 234 12.51 18.46 10.51
C ALA A 234 13.84 18.23 9.77
N ALA A 235 13.88 17.29 8.81
CA ALA A 235 15.10 16.83 8.17
C ALA A 235 14.88 16.45 6.69
N PRO A 236 14.49 17.39 5.81
CA PRO A 236 14.07 17.10 4.44
C PRO A 236 15.16 16.40 3.60
N ILE A 237 16.43 16.80 3.78
CA ILE A 237 17.57 16.18 3.08
C ILE A 237 17.78 14.73 3.53
N ALA A 238 17.58 14.44 4.82
CA ALA A 238 17.73 13.09 5.33
C ALA A 238 16.59 12.19 4.82
N LEU A 239 15.35 12.69 4.84
CA LEU A 239 14.21 11.95 4.29
C LEU A 239 14.36 11.70 2.79
N HIS A 240 14.79 12.70 2.02
CA HIS A 240 15.10 12.55 0.59
C HIS A 240 16.07 11.39 0.34
N LYS A 241 17.16 11.31 1.10
CA LYS A 241 18.13 10.20 1.00
C LYS A 241 17.50 8.85 1.36
N VAL A 242 16.60 8.82 2.35
CA VAL A 242 15.87 7.61 2.74
C VAL A 242 14.96 7.13 1.61
N LEU A 243 14.08 7.99 1.11
CA LEU A 243 13.10 7.64 0.07
C LEU A 243 13.78 7.31 -1.26
N HIS A 244 14.84 8.03 -1.63
CA HIS A 244 15.65 7.72 -2.81
C HIS A 244 16.41 6.40 -2.65
N GLY A 245 16.99 6.15 -1.47
CA GLY A 245 17.66 4.88 -1.18
C GLY A 245 16.72 3.69 -1.25
N LEU A 246 15.49 3.84 -0.74
CA LEU A 246 14.44 2.83 -0.89
C LEU A 246 14.05 2.63 -2.35
N TYR A 247 13.86 3.73 -3.11
CA TYR A 247 13.54 3.66 -4.54
C TYR A 247 14.56 2.82 -5.30
N ASN A 248 15.85 3.11 -5.12
CA ASN A 248 16.92 2.36 -5.80
C ASN A 248 16.89 0.87 -5.40
N ALA A 249 16.68 0.56 -4.12
CA ALA A 249 16.71 -0.81 -3.61
C ALA A 249 15.56 -1.69 -4.15
N VAL A 250 14.41 -1.11 -4.45
CA VAL A 250 13.22 -1.87 -4.92
C VAL A 250 13.08 -1.87 -6.44
N THR A 251 13.70 -0.90 -7.12
CA THR A 251 13.67 -0.80 -8.58
C THR A 251 14.82 -1.54 -9.26
N SER A 252 15.98 -1.67 -8.60
CA SER A 252 17.11 -2.46 -9.09
C SER A 252 16.70 -3.93 -9.29
N VAL A 253 17.04 -4.44 -10.48
CA VAL A 253 16.79 -5.83 -10.93
C VAL A 253 17.47 -6.79 -9.97
#